data_AF-A0A4P8IRG1-F1
#
_entry.id   AF-A0A4P8IRG1-F1
#
_cell.length_a   1.000
_cell.length_b   1.000
_cell.length_c   1.000
_cell.angle_alpha   90.00
_cell.angle_beta   90.00
_cell.angle_gamma   90.00
#
_symmetry.space_group_name_H-M   'P 1'
#
loop_
_entity.id
_entity.type
_entity.pdbx_description
1 polymer ?
#
loop_
_entity_poly.entity_id
_entity_poly.type
_entity_poly.pdbx_seq_one_letter_code
_entity_poly.pdbx_strand_id
1 'polypeptide(L)'
;MTMRPRRSQPSQQTGAAIITALLVVALSAILVSGILWRQQVQIRRIENQRLVSQAQWVARGALDWTRLILRSEADTSAGITYLGGVWGVPIAKTRLSDFLGQIGQSGAGQGAQTYLSGSIEDAQAKFNLRNLVSIPAPGALQIDIEQVQALQRLMSLLGLNGQLAKNVAVQVRASLKQSATRFQMGNNGVGVPASGVLAPQLAGAIGGNSFTDNPGLSDTDDNAAVAPLQMTSVDSLLNVPGFTPEMVARLRPFVTVLPTQTAVNMNTASAEVIAAIVTGMSLSSAQALVARRETVFFRNIGDITLALQAAGTQTAAADTSLMDVTTSYFLVHGRVQHERAELDRTTLVYRDALTHTTRIVRVSDQL
;
A
#
# COMPACT_ATOMS: atom_id res chain seq x y z
N MET A 1 -6.94 -109.00 4.99
CA MET A 1 -6.00 -108.14 4.25
C MET A 1 -6.67 -106.79 4.04
N THR A 2 -6.25 -105.75 4.76
CA THR A 2 -6.45 -104.33 4.40
C THR A 2 -5.70 -103.46 5.42
N MET A 3 -4.51 -103.02 5.05
CA MET A 3 -3.79 -101.92 5.69
C MET A 3 -4.59 -100.62 5.48
N ARG A 4 -4.75 -99.81 6.54
CA ARG A 4 -5.03 -98.38 6.40
C ARG A 4 -4.05 -97.58 7.27
N PRO A 5 -3.41 -96.54 6.71
CA PRO A 5 -2.27 -95.87 7.33
C PRO A 5 -2.70 -94.88 8.42
N ARG A 6 -1.83 -94.70 9.41
CA ARG A 6 -1.86 -93.60 10.39
C ARG A 6 -1.68 -92.26 9.66
N ARG A 7 -2.64 -91.34 9.82
CA ARG A 7 -2.44 -89.92 9.51
C ARG A 7 -1.67 -89.27 10.66
N SER A 8 -0.41 -88.93 10.42
CA SER A 8 0.37 -87.99 11.22
C SER A 8 -0.20 -86.58 11.04
N GLN A 9 -0.68 -85.97 12.12
CA GLN A 9 -1.03 -84.56 12.14
C GLN A 9 0.28 -83.74 12.18
N PRO A 10 0.47 -82.75 11.30
CA PRO A 10 1.59 -81.84 11.42
C PRO A 10 1.31 -80.84 12.54
N SER A 11 2.01 -80.95 13.65
CA SER A 11 2.23 -79.84 14.58
C SER A 11 3.39 -79.01 14.05
N GLN A 12 3.19 -77.70 13.81
CA GLN A 12 4.18 -76.62 13.94
C GLN A 12 3.76 -75.39 13.12
N GLN A 13 3.06 -74.41 13.72
CA GLN A 13 3.03 -72.99 13.25
C GLN A 13 2.71 -71.97 14.37
N THR A 14 3.20 -72.14 15.60
CA THR A 14 3.01 -71.13 16.67
C THR A 14 4.06 -70.00 16.64
N GLY A 15 5.27 -70.24 16.13
CA GLY A 15 6.33 -69.22 16.04
C GLY A 15 6.06 -68.14 14.98
N ALA A 16 5.54 -68.53 13.80
CA ALA A 16 5.22 -67.60 12.73
C ALA A 16 4.07 -66.64 13.11
N ALA A 17 3.06 -67.14 13.84
CA ALA A 17 1.91 -66.34 14.30
C ALA A 17 2.30 -65.26 15.32
N ILE A 18 3.28 -65.53 16.20
CA ILE A 18 3.76 -64.55 17.18
C ILE A 18 4.58 -63.45 16.49
N ILE A 19 5.42 -63.81 15.50
CA ILE A 19 6.20 -62.83 14.73
C ILE A 19 5.30 -61.92 13.92
N THR A 20 4.27 -62.46 13.26
CA THR A 20 3.30 -61.64 12.51
C THR A 20 2.47 -60.75 13.43
N ALA A 21 2.04 -61.23 14.59
CA ALA A 21 1.35 -60.41 15.59
C ALA A 21 2.22 -59.26 16.10
N LEU A 22 3.48 -59.52 16.44
CA LEU A 22 4.43 -58.48 16.89
C LEU A 22 4.72 -57.46 15.77
N LEU A 23 4.85 -57.91 14.52
CA LEU A 23 5.09 -57.04 13.38
C LEU A 23 3.89 -56.13 13.10
N VAL A 24 2.67 -56.66 13.15
CA VAL A 24 1.44 -55.88 12.98
C VAL A 24 1.30 -54.84 14.09
N VAL A 25 1.60 -55.19 15.35
CA VAL A 25 1.56 -54.24 16.48
C VAL A 25 2.62 -53.16 16.32
N ALA A 26 3.87 -53.52 15.97
CA ALA A 26 4.93 -52.54 15.75
C ALA A 26 4.61 -51.58 14.60
N LEU A 27 4.08 -52.09 13.48
CA LEU A 27 3.67 -51.28 12.34
C LEU A 27 2.47 -50.38 12.69
N SER A 28 1.51 -50.89 13.45
CA SER A 28 0.40 -50.09 13.98
C SER A 28 0.89 -48.97 14.90
N ALA A 29 1.84 -49.25 15.79
CA ALA A 29 2.41 -48.26 16.69
C ALA A 29 3.17 -47.15 15.92
N ILE A 30 3.93 -47.50 14.87
CA ILE A 30 4.63 -46.53 14.01
C ILE A 30 3.63 -45.63 13.29
N LEU A 31 2.56 -46.20 12.71
CA LEU A 31 1.52 -45.43 12.03
C LEU A 31 0.80 -44.47 12.97
N VAL A 32 0.39 -44.95 14.16
CA VAL A 32 -0.28 -44.13 15.17
C VAL A 32 0.62 -43.00 15.65
N SER A 33 1.90 -43.28 15.91
CA SER A 33 2.89 -42.25 16.30
C SER A 33 3.03 -41.15 15.24
N GLY A 34 3.11 -41.52 13.96
CA GLY A 34 3.15 -40.57 12.86
C GLY A 34 1.87 -39.71 12.72
N ILE A 35 0.70 -40.27 13.02
CA ILE A 35 -0.57 -39.52 13.04
C ILE A 35 -0.59 -38.53 14.21
N LEU A 36 -0.22 -38.95 15.42
CA LEU A 36 -0.20 -38.08 16.61
C LEU A 36 0.76 -36.89 16.44
N TRP A 37 1.94 -37.12 15.85
CA TRP A 37 2.87 -36.04 15.53
C TRP A 37 2.26 -35.02 14.54
N ARG A 38 1.63 -35.50 13.46
CA ARG A 38 0.95 -34.63 12.48
C ARG A 38 -0.19 -33.84 13.11
N GLN A 39 -0.97 -34.47 13.99
CA GLN A 39 -2.05 -33.81 14.73
C GLN A 39 -1.50 -32.69 15.61
N GLN A 40 -0.41 -32.93 16.33
CA GLN A 40 0.19 -31.89 17.18
C GLN A 40 0.71 -30.69 16.38
N VAL A 41 1.33 -30.92 15.22
CA VAL A 41 1.78 -29.85 14.33
C VAL A 41 0.59 -29.06 13.77
N GLN A 42 -0.50 -29.73 13.39
CA GLN A 42 -1.72 -29.08 12.90
C GLN A 42 -2.35 -28.19 13.97
N ILE A 43 -2.45 -28.66 15.22
CA ILE A 43 -2.98 -27.89 16.34
C ILE A 43 -2.19 -26.59 16.52
N ARG A 44 -0.86 -26.66 16.56
CA ARG A 44 0.00 -25.47 16.70
C ARG A 44 -0.19 -24.48 15.55
N ARG A 45 -0.37 -24.96 14.31
CA ARG A 45 -0.63 -24.10 13.15
C ARG A 45 -1.98 -23.40 13.28
N ILE A 46 -3.03 -24.12 13.68
CA ILE A 46 -4.37 -23.56 13.88
C ILE A 46 -4.36 -22.51 14.99
N GLU A 47 -3.67 -22.76 16.10
CA GLU A 47 -3.49 -21.79 17.17
C GLU A 47 -2.80 -20.51 16.67
N ASN A 48 -1.70 -20.63 15.93
CA ASN A 48 -1.01 -19.47 15.34
C ASN A 48 -1.91 -18.69 14.37
N GLN A 49 -2.63 -19.39 13.50
CA GLN A 49 -3.57 -18.75 12.57
C GLN A 49 -4.70 -18.03 13.29
N ARG A 50 -5.21 -18.61 14.39
CA ARG A 50 -6.23 -17.98 15.23
C ARG A 50 -5.71 -16.68 15.83
N LEU A 51 -4.51 -16.68 16.41
CA LEU A 51 -3.92 -15.49 17.02
C LEU A 51 -3.72 -14.35 16.01
N VAL A 52 -3.19 -14.68 14.82
CA VAL A 52 -3.04 -13.69 13.73
C VAL A 52 -4.39 -13.16 13.28
N SER A 53 -5.41 -14.02 13.13
CA SER A 53 -6.77 -13.57 12.78
C SER A 53 -7.35 -12.65 13.84
N GLN A 54 -7.17 -12.95 15.14
CA GLN A 54 -7.62 -12.08 16.23
C GLN A 54 -6.90 -10.73 16.21
N ALA A 55 -5.58 -10.69 15.99
CA ALA A 55 -4.84 -9.44 15.81
C ALA A 55 -5.36 -8.62 14.62
N GLN A 56 -5.69 -9.27 13.50
CA GLN A 56 -6.28 -8.62 12.33
C GLN A 56 -7.66 -8.01 12.60
N TRP A 57 -8.52 -8.70 13.37
CA TRP A 57 -9.83 -8.18 13.78
C TRP A 57 -9.70 -6.95 14.69
N VAL A 58 -8.77 -7.00 15.64
CA VAL A 58 -8.47 -5.85 16.51
C VAL A 58 -7.93 -4.68 15.68
N ALA A 59 -6.99 -4.93 14.75
CA ALA A 59 -6.45 -3.88 13.88
C ALA A 59 -7.52 -3.22 13.00
N ARG A 60 -8.49 -4.01 12.51
CA ARG A 60 -9.62 -3.47 11.74
C ARG A 60 -10.53 -2.59 12.62
N GLY A 61 -10.86 -3.04 13.83
CA GLY A 61 -11.66 -2.24 14.77
C GLY A 61 -10.97 -0.93 15.16
N ALA A 62 -9.66 -0.98 15.43
CA ALA A 62 -8.85 0.21 15.70
C ALA A 62 -8.87 1.19 14.51
N LEU A 63 -8.73 0.69 13.28
CA LEU A 63 -8.80 1.51 12.08
C LEU A 63 -10.19 2.15 11.88
N ASP A 64 -11.27 1.43 12.15
CA ASP A 64 -12.63 1.99 12.05
C ASP A 64 -12.88 3.10 13.08
N TRP A 65 -12.29 2.98 14.27
CA TRP A 65 -12.28 4.07 15.25
C TRP A 65 -11.42 5.25 14.81
N THR A 66 -10.22 5.00 14.27
CA THR A 66 -9.37 6.06 13.70
C THR A 66 -10.11 6.83 12.60
N ARG A 67 -10.84 6.12 11.74
CA ARG A 67 -11.69 6.71 10.69
C ARG A 67 -12.82 7.57 11.25
N LEU A 68 -13.38 7.21 12.40
CA LEU A 68 -14.36 8.02 13.13
C LEU A 68 -13.72 9.30 13.67
N ILE A 69 -12.52 9.23 14.25
CA ILE A 69 -11.79 10.42 14.72
C ILE A 69 -11.52 11.39 13.57
N LEU A 70 -10.97 10.89 12.45
CA LEU A 70 -10.66 11.72 11.29
C LEU A 70 -11.89 12.43 10.72
N ARG A 71 -13.05 11.78 10.80
CA ARG A 71 -14.34 12.37 10.42
C ARG A 71 -14.79 13.42 11.43
N SER A 72 -14.83 13.07 12.72
CA SER A 72 -15.24 13.97 13.80
C SER A 72 -14.38 15.22 13.87
N GLU A 73 -13.08 15.11 13.58
CA GLU A 73 -12.19 16.25 13.53
C GLU A 73 -12.49 17.16 12.34
N ALA A 74 -12.76 16.61 11.16
CA ALA A 74 -13.15 17.41 10.00
C ALA A 74 -14.46 18.17 10.23
N ASP A 75 -15.40 17.56 10.96
CA ASP A 75 -16.64 18.22 11.39
C ASP A 75 -16.37 19.36 12.39
N THR A 76 -15.35 19.23 13.24
CA THR A 76 -15.02 20.22 14.29
C THR A 76 -14.13 21.35 13.79
N SER A 77 -13.14 21.04 12.94
CA SER A 77 -12.15 21.96 12.37
C SER A 77 -12.28 22.00 10.85
N ALA A 78 -13.45 22.47 10.38
CA ALA A 78 -13.77 22.49 8.96
C ALA A 78 -12.75 23.32 8.16
N GLY A 79 -12.19 22.70 7.12
CA GLY A 79 -11.32 23.37 6.13
C GLY A 79 -9.84 23.53 6.52
N ILE A 80 -9.40 23.03 7.68
CA ILE A 80 -7.99 23.15 8.12
C ILE A 80 -7.52 21.83 8.75
N THR A 81 -6.36 21.35 8.34
CA THR A 81 -5.67 20.24 9.01
C THR A 81 -4.30 20.69 9.50
N TYR A 82 -4.04 20.57 10.80
CA TYR A 82 -2.81 21.02 11.45
C TYR A 82 -2.34 20.01 12.51
N LEU A 83 -1.06 20.11 12.91
CA LEU A 83 -0.39 19.12 13.76
C LEU A 83 -0.93 19.03 15.20
N GLY A 84 -1.64 20.06 15.67
CA GLY A 84 -2.25 20.12 17.00
C GLY A 84 -3.64 19.47 17.10
N GLY A 85 -4.16 18.89 16.02
CA GLY A 85 -5.43 18.17 16.02
C GLY A 85 -5.36 16.88 16.86
N VAL A 86 -6.51 16.40 17.33
CA VAL A 86 -6.62 15.20 18.18
C VAL A 86 -6.03 13.95 17.49
N TRP A 87 -6.13 13.87 16.15
CA TRP A 87 -5.54 12.79 15.34
C TRP A 87 -4.00 12.75 15.37
N GLY A 88 -3.34 13.90 15.57
CA GLY A 88 -1.88 14.03 15.50
C GLY A 88 -1.15 13.46 16.72
N VAL A 89 -1.88 13.16 17.81
CA VAL A 89 -1.31 12.61 19.03
C VAL A 89 -1.07 11.09 18.86
N PRO A 90 0.18 10.61 18.90
CA PRO A 90 0.47 9.19 18.76
C PRO A 90 -0.05 8.42 19.97
N ILE A 91 -0.59 7.23 19.72
CA ILE A 91 -1.04 6.30 20.74
C ILE A 91 0.14 5.41 21.09
N ALA A 92 0.73 5.65 22.26
CA ALA A 92 1.73 4.77 22.83
C ALA A 92 1.16 3.36 23.06
N LYS A 93 2.05 2.38 23.32
CA LYS A 93 1.64 1.00 23.59
C LYS A 93 0.72 0.94 24.80
N THR A 94 -0.58 0.79 24.54
CA THR A 94 -1.66 0.75 25.53
C THR A 94 -2.35 -0.60 25.47
N ARG A 95 -2.91 -1.04 26.60
CA ARG A 95 -3.72 -2.27 26.61
C ARG A 95 -5.03 -2.01 25.91
N LEU A 96 -5.53 -2.99 25.17
CA LEU A 96 -6.83 -2.90 24.50
C LEU A 96 -7.94 -2.62 25.53
N SER A 97 -7.87 -3.17 26.74
CA SER A 97 -8.83 -2.86 27.81
C SER A 97 -8.89 -1.39 28.17
N ASP A 98 -7.72 -0.75 28.27
CA ASP A 98 -7.60 0.64 28.70
C ASP A 98 -8.06 1.56 27.56
N PHE A 99 -7.70 1.20 26.32
CA PHE A 99 -8.19 1.85 25.11
C PHE A 99 -9.73 1.75 24.98
N LEU A 100 -10.31 0.57 25.18
CA LEU A 100 -11.77 0.36 25.14
C LEU A 100 -12.48 1.15 26.27
N GLY A 101 -11.85 1.24 27.44
CA GLY A 101 -12.34 2.07 28.54
C GLY A 101 -12.34 3.57 28.21
N GLN A 102 -11.28 4.07 27.55
CA GLN A 102 -11.19 5.47 27.11
C GLN A 102 -12.27 5.84 26.08
N ILE A 103 -12.67 4.89 25.23
CA ILE A 103 -13.74 5.09 24.24
C ILE A 103 -15.15 4.80 24.79
N GLY A 104 -15.30 4.58 26.10
CA GLY A 104 -16.59 4.39 26.77
C GLY A 104 -17.20 3.00 26.65
N GLN A 105 -16.46 1.98 26.19
CA GLN A 105 -16.93 0.60 26.16
C GLN A 105 -16.55 -0.15 27.45
N SER A 106 -17.55 -0.35 28.32
CA SER A 106 -17.40 -1.10 29.57
C SER A 106 -17.63 -2.60 29.34
N GLY A 107 -16.58 -3.35 29.00
CA GLY A 107 -16.70 -4.79 28.75
C GLY A 107 -15.38 -5.59 28.66
N ALA A 108 -14.27 -5.04 29.14
CA ALA A 108 -12.94 -5.50 28.77
C ALA A 108 -12.32 -6.60 29.68
N GLY A 109 -13.08 -7.63 30.03
CA GLY A 109 -12.49 -8.87 30.56
C GLY A 109 -11.71 -9.65 29.49
N GLN A 110 -12.03 -9.43 28.21
CA GLN A 110 -11.41 -10.09 27.05
C GLN A 110 -10.52 -9.06 26.32
N GLY A 111 -9.20 -9.13 26.55
CA GLY A 111 -8.25 -8.17 25.95
C GLY A 111 -7.02 -7.87 26.80
N ALA A 112 -6.89 -8.46 27.99
CA ALA A 112 -5.76 -8.24 28.90
C ALA A 112 -4.38 -8.53 28.29
N GLN A 113 -4.31 -9.34 27.23
CA GLN A 113 -3.08 -9.70 26.52
C GLN A 113 -2.95 -9.06 25.13
N THR A 114 -3.82 -8.08 24.81
CA THR A 114 -3.77 -7.34 23.55
C THR A 114 -3.27 -5.93 23.80
N TYR A 115 -2.22 -5.53 23.07
CA TYR A 115 -1.67 -4.18 23.08
C TYR A 115 -1.87 -3.53 21.72
N LEU A 116 -2.22 -2.25 21.74
CA LEU A 116 -2.38 -1.41 20.56
C LEU A 116 -1.42 -0.21 20.69
N SER A 117 -0.77 0.13 19.58
CA SER A 117 -0.04 1.38 19.42
C SER A 117 -0.21 1.87 18.00
N GLY A 118 -0.07 3.17 17.78
CA GLY A 118 -0.16 3.70 16.43
C GLY A 118 0.07 5.18 16.36
N SER A 119 0.18 5.67 15.14
CA SER A 119 0.23 7.09 14.83
C SER A 119 -0.52 7.33 13.53
N ILE A 120 -1.00 8.55 13.38
CA ILE A 120 -1.63 9.02 12.15
C ILE A 120 -0.71 10.11 11.61
N GLU A 121 -0.36 9.98 10.35
CA GLU A 121 0.47 10.94 9.63
C GLU A 121 -0.32 11.52 8.46
N ASP A 122 -0.15 12.82 8.22
CA ASP A 122 -0.72 13.47 7.04
C ASP A 122 0.07 13.03 5.79
N ALA A 123 -0.60 12.35 4.86
CA ALA A 123 0.05 11.90 3.64
C ALA A 123 0.33 13.07 2.68
N GLN A 124 -0.46 14.15 2.74
CA GLN A 124 -0.26 15.37 1.95
C GLN A 124 0.75 16.33 2.57
N ALA A 125 1.35 16.00 3.72
CA ALA A 125 2.56 16.70 4.21
C ALA A 125 3.79 16.42 3.31
N LYS A 126 3.76 15.33 2.54
CA LYS A 126 4.85 14.86 1.69
C LYS A 126 4.63 15.25 0.23
N PHE A 127 5.74 15.36 -0.51
CA PHE A 127 5.68 15.58 -1.95
C PHE A 127 5.07 14.36 -2.66
N ASN A 128 3.97 14.56 -3.38
CA ASN A 128 3.27 13.49 -4.08
C ASN A 128 3.88 13.26 -5.48
N LEU A 129 4.51 12.10 -5.71
CA LEU A 129 5.08 11.76 -7.03
C LEU A 129 4.05 11.69 -8.15
N ARG A 130 2.76 11.50 -7.81
CA ARG A 130 1.67 11.54 -8.78
C ARG A 130 1.54 12.92 -9.44
N ASN A 131 1.99 13.98 -8.78
CA ASN A 131 1.93 15.35 -9.29
C ASN A 131 2.92 15.62 -10.44
N LEU A 132 3.92 14.76 -10.67
CA LEU A 132 4.88 14.92 -11.77
C LEU A 132 4.23 14.81 -13.17
N VAL A 133 2.99 14.30 -13.22
CA VAL A 133 2.25 14.08 -14.46
C VAL A 133 0.87 14.70 -14.35
N SER A 134 0.62 15.71 -15.16
CA SER A 134 -0.68 16.35 -15.29
C SER A 134 -1.54 15.63 -16.33
N ILE A 135 -2.86 15.75 -16.17
CA ILE A 135 -3.86 15.24 -17.11
C ILE A 135 -4.73 16.42 -17.56
N PRO A 136 -4.23 17.30 -18.46
CA PRO A 136 -5.01 18.44 -18.95
C PRO A 136 -6.24 18.01 -19.76
N ALA A 137 -6.20 16.83 -20.41
CA ALA A 137 -7.32 16.25 -21.12
C ALA A 137 -7.31 14.71 -20.97
N PRO A 138 -8.47 14.04 -21.04
CA PRO A 138 -8.53 12.57 -20.98
C PRO A 138 -7.58 11.94 -22.01
N GLY A 139 -6.63 11.12 -21.55
CA GLY A 139 -5.63 10.47 -22.41
C GLY A 139 -4.38 11.30 -22.74
N ALA A 140 -4.40 12.62 -22.50
CA ALA A 140 -3.24 13.48 -22.68
C ALA A 140 -2.42 13.54 -21.38
N LEU A 141 -1.44 12.65 -21.24
CA LEU A 141 -0.50 12.65 -20.10
C LEU A 141 0.72 13.52 -20.40
N GLN A 142 0.83 14.66 -19.72
CA GLN A 142 1.93 15.61 -19.86
C GLN A 142 2.80 15.62 -18.59
N ILE A 143 4.10 15.86 -18.76
CA ILE A 143 5.01 15.99 -17.61
C ILE A 143 4.91 17.44 -17.13
N ASP A 144 4.66 17.61 -15.84
CA ASP A 144 4.67 18.92 -15.20
C ASP A 144 6.11 19.32 -14.88
N ILE A 145 6.59 20.39 -15.53
CA ILE A 145 7.98 20.84 -15.42
C ILE A 145 8.24 21.46 -14.04
N GLU A 146 7.28 22.18 -13.48
CA GLU A 146 7.43 22.86 -12.19
C GLU A 146 7.56 21.82 -11.06
N GLN A 147 6.73 20.77 -11.11
CA GLN A 147 6.79 19.68 -10.13
C GLN A 147 8.07 18.84 -10.27
N VAL A 148 8.60 18.67 -11.48
CA VAL A 148 9.91 18.02 -11.69
C VAL A 148 11.03 18.87 -11.09
N GLN A 149 11.00 20.19 -11.27
CA GLN A 149 11.97 21.10 -10.65
C GLN A 149 11.85 21.10 -9.13
N ALA A 150 10.63 21.01 -8.58
CA ALA A 150 10.41 20.88 -7.14
C ALA A 150 11.04 19.59 -6.58
N LEU A 151 10.83 18.44 -7.23
CA LEU A 151 11.46 17.18 -6.85
C LEU A 151 12.99 17.24 -6.98
N GLN A 152 13.51 17.85 -8.04
CA GLN A 152 14.95 18.05 -8.23
C GLN A 152 15.55 18.85 -7.06
N ARG A 153 14.86 19.91 -6.62
CA ARG A 153 15.27 20.71 -5.46
C ARG A 153 15.25 19.87 -4.19
N LEU A 154 14.16 19.14 -3.91
CA LEU A 154 14.07 18.23 -2.77
C LEU A 154 15.24 17.24 -2.73
N MET A 155 15.54 16.60 -3.87
CA MET A 155 16.64 15.65 -3.97
C MET A 155 17.99 16.31 -3.71
N SER A 156 18.23 17.52 -4.25
CA SER A 156 19.47 18.27 -4.01
C SER A 156 19.64 18.68 -2.54
N LEU A 157 18.56 19.07 -1.84
CA LEU A 157 18.56 19.38 -0.41
C LEU A 157 18.96 18.17 0.44
N LEU A 158 18.57 16.95 0.01
CA LEU A 158 18.91 15.69 0.67
C LEU A 158 20.29 15.12 0.27
N GLY A 159 21.07 15.88 -0.51
CA GLY A 159 22.37 15.44 -1.02
C GLY A 159 22.29 14.32 -2.06
N LEU A 160 21.16 14.18 -2.76
CA LEU A 160 20.93 13.20 -3.82
C LEU A 160 21.08 13.85 -5.21
N ASN A 161 21.30 13.02 -6.23
CA ASN A 161 21.38 13.50 -7.61
C ASN A 161 20.00 13.94 -8.12
N GLY A 162 19.80 15.25 -8.24
CA GLY A 162 18.55 15.84 -8.73
C GLY A 162 18.19 15.53 -10.19
N GLN A 163 19.14 15.09 -11.02
CA GLN A 163 18.86 14.73 -12.42
C GLN A 163 17.95 13.48 -12.53
N LEU A 164 17.92 12.65 -11.50
CA LEU A 164 17.06 11.46 -11.44
C LEU A 164 15.57 11.81 -11.34
N ALA A 165 15.21 13.03 -10.92
CA ALA A 165 13.82 13.48 -10.86
C ALA A 165 13.12 13.37 -12.22
N LYS A 166 13.84 13.66 -13.32
CA LYS A 166 13.34 13.50 -14.69
C LYS A 166 13.03 12.03 -15.01
N ASN A 167 13.88 11.11 -14.59
CA ASN A 167 13.67 9.66 -14.81
C ASN A 167 12.43 9.17 -14.06
N VAL A 168 12.22 9.64 -12.82
CA VAL A 168 11.00 9.34 -12.05
C VAL A 168 9.76 9.85 -12.79
N ALA A 169 9.76 11.08 -13.28
CA ALA A 169 8.61 11.64 -14.00
C ALA A 169 8.28 10.87 -15.29
N VAL A 170 9.30 10.46 -16.05
CA VAL A 170 9.13 9.60 -17.23
C VAL A 170 8.53 8.25 -16.85
N GLN A 171 9.00 7.63 -15.76
CA GLN A 171 8.49 6.36 -15.25
C GLN A 171 7.03 6.48 -14.81
N VAL A 172 6.70 7.50 -14.01
CA VAL A 172 5.32 7.77 -13.56
C VAL A 172 4.40 7.91 -14.77
N ARG A 173 4.80 8.71 -15.78
CA ARG A 173 4.01 8.89 -17.01
C ARG A 173 3.82 7.58 -17.76
N ALA A 174 4.88 6.79 -17.94
CA ALA A 174 4.81 5.50 -18.62
C ALA A 174 3.87 4.54 -17.90
N SER A 175 3.94 4.49 -16.57
CA SER A 175 3.08 3.62 -15.75
C SER A 175 1.60 4.00 -15.81
N LEU A 176 1.31 5.30 -15.87
CA LEU A 176 -0.06 5.82 -15.99
C LEU A 176 -0.63 5.58 -17.39
N LYS A 177 0.16 5.77 -18.46
CA LYS A 177 -0.28 5.46 -19.84
C LYS A 177 -0.79 4.04 -19.96
N GLN A 178 -0.03 3.07 -19.44
CA GLN A 178 -0.38 1.66 -19.57
C GLN A 178 -1.63 1.27 -18.79
N SER A 179 -1.83 1.89 -17.62
CA SER A 179 -3.05 1.66 -16.84
C SER A 179 -4.31 2.15 -17.55
N ALA A 180 -4.24 3.28 -18.25
CA ALA A 180 -5.39 3.84 -18.97
C ALA A 180 -5.74 2.99 -20.21
N THR A 181 -4.73 2.54 -20.96
CA THR A 181 -4.94 1.74 -22.17
C THR A 181 -5.41 0.31 -21.89
N ARG A 182 -5.01 -0.31 -20.77
CA ARG A 182 -5.45 -1.68 -20.42
C ARG A 182 -6.96 -1.81 -20.27
N PHE A 183 -7.64 -0.79 -19.74
CA PHE A 183 -9.09 -0.82 -19.56
C PHE A 183 -9.88 -0.36 -20.81
N GLN A 184 -9.23 0.28 -21.78
CA GLN A 184 -9.86 0.69 -23.04
C GLN A 184 -9.89 -0.44 -24.08
N MET A 185 -9.02 -1.45 -23.98
CA MET A 185 -9.00 -2.61 -24.88
C MET A 185 -10.13 -3.64 -24.63
N GLY A 186 -11.21 -3.24 -23.97
CA GLY A 186 -12.43 -4.04 -23.78
C GLY A 186 -13.64 -3.57 -24.58
N ASN A 187 -13.55 -2.49 -25.36
CA ASN A 187 -14.72 -1.94 -26.06
C ASN A 187 -14.43 -1.51 -27.51
N ASN A 188 -13.76 -2.36 -28.29
CA ASN A 188 -13.79 -2.27 -29.74
C ASN A 188 -15.04 -2.99 -30.27
N GLY A 189 -16.17 -2.32 -30.11
CA GLY A 189 -17.45 -2.69 -30.66
C GLY A 189 -18.40 -1.52 -30.51
N VAL A 190 -18.32 -0.57 -31.45
CA VAL A 190 -19.37 0.35 -31.97
C VAL A 190 -18.77 1.72 -32.33
N GLY A 191 -18.65 1.95 -33.64
CA GLY A 191 -18.63 3.25 -34.34
C GLY A 191 -17.30 3.99 -34.41
N VAL A 192 -16.82 4.58 -35.51
CA VAL A 192 -17.28 4.79 -36.90
C VAL A 192 -15.98 5.11 -37.69
N PRO A 193 -15.69 4.51 -38.86
CA PRO A 193 -14.57 4.99 -39.68
C PRO A 193 -15.04 6.14 -40.59
N ALA A 194 -14.42 7.31 -40.46
CA ALA A 194 -14.55 8.37 -41.43
C ALA A 194 -13.74 8.03 -42.70
N SER A 195 -14.46 7.45 -43.66
CA SER A 195 -14.36 7.52 -45.12
C SER A 195 -12.99 7.53 -45.83
N GLY A 196 -12.74 6.42 -46.52
CA GLY A 196 -11.79 6.28 -47.63
C GLY A 196 -12.09 5.02 -48.45
N VAL A 197 -13.10 5.10 -49.32
CA VAL A 197 -13.46 4.27 -50.49
C VAL A 197 -12.64 3.00 -50.83
N LEU A 198 -13.26 1.80 -50.85
CA LEU A 198 -13.71 1.05 -52.06
C LEU A 198 -14.03 -0.45 -51.76
N ALA A 199 -15.28 -0.78 -52.09
CA ALA A 199 -15.87 -2.05 -52.53
C ALA A 199 -16.07 -3.25 -51.56
N PRO A 200 -17.20 -4.00 -51.70
CA PRO A 200 -17.70 -4.93 -50.69
C PRO A 200 -17.51 -6.40 -51.09
N GLN A 201 -17.23 -7.27 -50.13
CA GLN A 201 -17.59 -8.68 -50.27
C GLN A 201 -18.06 -9.26 -48.95
N LEU A 202 -19.37 -9.45 -48.92
CA LEU A 202 -20.12 -10.21 -47.94
C LEU A 202 -19.89 -11.71 -48.18
N ALA A 203 -20.11 -12.45 -47.09
CA ALA A 203 -20.50 -13.85 -47.02
C ALA A 203 -19.40 -14.91 -46.99
N GLY A 204 -19.50 -15.71 -45.92
CA GLY A 204 -19.62 -17.14 -46.10
C GLY A 204 -18.41 -17.92 -45.65
N ALA A 205 -18.63 -18.69 -44.59
CA ALA A 205 -17.80 -19.83 -44.24
C ALA A 205 -17.44 -20.67 -45.48
N ILE A 206 -16.17 -21.04 -45.57
CA ILE A 206 -15.59 -22.37 -45.87
C ILE A 206 -14.17 -22.15 -46.39
N GLY A 207 -13.22 -22.87 -45.82
CA GLY A 207 -11.90 -23.09 -46.43
C GLY A 207 -10.75 -22.50 -45.64
N GLY A 208 -10.14 -23.35 -44.81
CA GLY A 208 -8.85 -23.05 -44.19
C GLY A 208 -7.77 -22.80 -45.24
N ASN A 209 -6.80 -21.95 -44.88
CA ASN A 209 -5.41 -21.99 -45.34
C ASN A 209 -4.52 -21.04 -44.49
N SER A 210 -4.69 -21.06 -43.16
CA SER A 210 -3.69 -20.48 -42.26
C SER A 210 -3.49 -21.44 -41.08
N PHE A 211 -2.87 -22.58 -41.38
CA PHE A 211 -2.16 -23.33 -40.36
C PHE A 211 -0.86 -22.58 -40.11
N THR A 212 -0.87 -21.67 -39.14
CA THR A 212 0.40 -21.32 -38.48
C THR A 212 0.78 -22.51 -37.63
N ASP A 213 1.87 -23.21 -37.99
CA ASP A 213 2.49 -24.34 -37.25
C ASP A 213 3.12 -23.90 -35.92
N ASN A 214 2.51 -22.92 -35.25
CA ASN A 214 3.08 -22.28 -34.10
C ASN A 214 2.19 -22.56 -32.90
N PRO A 215 2.55 -23.54 -32.05
CA PRO A 215 1.77 -23.91 -30.88
C PRO A 215 1.96 -22.85 -29.79
N GLY A 216 1.47 -21.62 -30.00
CA GLY A 216 1.26 -20.58 -28.96
C GLY A 216 2.39 -20.31 -27.96
N LEU A 217 3.63 -20.69 -28.29
CA LEU A 217 4.77 -20.73 -27.36
C LEU A 217 6.09 -20.27 -28.00
N SER A 218 6.09 -19.81 -29.26
CA SER A 218 7.25 -19.08 -29.76
C SER A 218 7.11 -17.61 -29.35
N ASP A 219 8.14 -17.09 -28.70
CA ASP A 219 8.41 -15.66 -28.54
C ASP A 219 8.27 -14.98 -29.91
N THR A 220 7.08 -14.47 -30.21
CA THR A 220 7.01 -13.28 -31.04
C THR A 220 7.68 -12.20 -30.22
N ASP A 221 8.87 -11.79 -30.65
CA ASP A 221 9.58 -10.58 -30.23
C ASP A 221 8.77 -9.28 -30.50
N ASP A 222 7.45 -9.33 -30.39
CA ASP A 222 6.64 -8.19 -29.96
C ASP A 222 6.93 -7.99 -28.47
N ASN A 223 8.15 -7.53 -28.17
CA ASN A 223 8.47 -6.85 -26.93
C ASN A 223 7.54 -5.64 -26.87
N ALA A 224 6.29 -5.84 -26.43
CA ALA A 224 5.48 -4.80 -25.85
C ALA A 224 6.36 -4.24 -24.73
N ALA A 225 7.04 -3.12 -25.02
CA ALA A 225 8.09 -2.54 -24.20
C ALA A 225 7.68 -2.70 -22.75
N VAL A 226 8.43 -3.48 -21.96
CA VAL A 226 8.08 -3.89 -20.59
C VAL A 226 7.67 -2.63 -19.82
N ALA A 227 6.37 -2.38 -19.81
CA ALA A 227 5.85 -1.10 -19.38
C ALA A 227 5.79 -1.14 -17.86
N PRO A 228 6.33 -0.14 -17.18
CA PRO A 228 6.42 -0.17 -15.73
C PRO A 228 5.02 -0.24 -15.12
N LEU A 229 4.88 -1.07 -14.09
CA LEU A 229 3.66 -1.14 -13.29
C LEU A 229 3.38 0.23 -12.64
N GLN A 230 2.11 0.52 -12.39
CA GLN A 230 1.72 1.73 -11.65
C GLN A 230 2.44 1.79 -10.31
N MET A 231 3.00 2.96 -10.02
CA MET A 231 3.61 3.24 -8.72
C MET A 231 2.49 3.33 -7.68
N THR A 232 2.53 2.43 -6.70
CA THR A 232 1.55 2.37 -5.59
C THR A 232 2.19 2.66 -4.24
N SER A 233 3.52 2.69 -4.20
CA SER A 233 4.32 2.95 -3.00
C SER A 233 5.61 3.67 -3.37
N VAL A 234 6.27 4.24 -2.37
CA VAL A 234 7.59 4.85 -2.53
C VAL A 234 8.65 3.81 -2.92
N ASP A 235 8.47 2.54 -2.53
CA ASP A 235 9.37 1.45 -2.89
C ASP A 235 9.41 1.17 -4.40
N SER A 236 8.38 1.60 -5.14
CA SER A 236 8.38 1.56 -6.60
C SER A 236 9.50 2.42 -7.23
N LEU A 237 10.12 3.34 -6.47
CA LEU A 237 11.31 4.08 -6.91
C LEU A 237 12.50 3.14 -7.18
N LEU A 238 12.58 1.97 -6.55
CA LEU A 238 13.64 0.98 -6.82
C LEU A 238 13.57 0.41 -8.24
N ASN A 239 12.42 0.51 -8.91
CA ASN A 239 12.25 0.12 -10.31
C ASN A 239 12.72 1.22 -11.28
N VAL A 240 13.09 2.40 -10.78
CA VAL A 240 13.59 3.50 -11.60
C VAL A 240 15.12 3.36 -11.72
N PRO A 241 15.69 3.35 -12.94
CA PRO A 241 17.13 3.29 -13.13
C PRO A 241 17.86 4.40 -12.36
N GLY A 242 18.85 4.01 -11.55
CA GLY A 242 19.68 4.93 -10.78
C GLY A 242 19.26 5.15 -9.33
N PHE A 243 18.20 4.50 -8.84
CA PHE A 243 17.83 4.52 -7.42
C PHE A 243 18.40 3.33 -6.66
N THR A 244 19.01 3.60 -5.51
CA THR A 244 19.46 2.56 -4.56
C THR A 244 18.52 2.49 -3.35
N PRO A 245 18.51 1.37 -2.59
CA PRO A 245 17.75 1.26 -1.34
C PRO A 245 18.03 2.37 -0.33
N GLU A 246 19.27 2.82 -0.24
CA GLU A 246 19.69 3.90 0.67
C GLU A 246 19.09 5.25 0.24
N MET A 247 19.04 5.52 -1.07
CA MET A 247 18.42 6.74 -1.60
C MET A 247 16.92 6.76 -1.33
N VAL A 248 16.24 5.62 -1.54
CA VAL A 248 14.81 5.48 -1.25
C VAL A 248 14.54 5.63 0.24
N ALA A 249 15.37 5.07 1.11
CA ALA A 249 15.27 5.23 2.56
C ALA A 249 15.37 6.71 2.98
N ARG A 250 16.26 7.50 2.36
CA ARG A 250 16.38 8.95 2.59
C ARG A 250 15.19 9.76 2.07
N LEU A 251 14.56 9.34 0.98
CA LEU A 251 13.41 10.03 0.38
C LEU A 251 12.08 9.68 1.05
N ARG A 252 11.96 8.50 1.67
CA ARG A 252 10.72 7.99 2.27
C ARG A 252 10.02 8.97 3.23
N PRO A 253 10.72 9.76 4.07
CA PRO A 253 10.05 10.74 4.94
C PRO A 253 9.43 11.93 4.19
N PHE A 254 9.91 12.26 2.99
CA PHE A 254 9.57 13.49 2.29
C PHE A 254 8.65 13.29 1.07
N VAL A 255 8.51 12.04 0.62
CA VAL A 255 7.82 11.69 -0.64
C VAL A 255 6.73 10.66 -0.40
N THR A 256 5.62 10.79 -1.12
CA THR A 256 4.51 9.84 -1.11
C THR A 256 4.00 9.56 -2.54
N VAL A 257 3.16 8.55 -2.69
CA VAL A 257 2.45 8.25 -3.93
C VAL A 257 0.96 8.13 -3.62
N LEU A 258 0.17 9.13 -4.04
CA LEU A 258 -1.27 9.14 -3.86
C LEU A 258 -2.00 8.85 -5.18
N PRO A 259 -3.25 8.35 -5.14
CA PRO A 259 -4.01 8.00 -6.35
C PRO A 259 -4.32 9.21 -7.25
N THR A 260 -4.53 10.38 -6.66
CA THR A 260 -4.86 11.63 -7.33
C THR A 260 -3.72 12.63 -7.21
N GLN A 261 -3.76 13.67 -8.05
CA GLN A 261 -2.92 14.84 -7.83
C GLN A 261 -3.44 15.58 -6.59
N THR A 262 -2.52 16.08 -5.76
CA THR A 262 -2.85 16.71 -4.48
C THR A 262 -1.88 17.83 -4.18
N ALA A 263 -2.37 18.95 -3.70
CA ALA A 263 -1.55 19.99 -3.11
C ALA A 263 -0.94 19.53 -1.78
N VAL A 264 0.17 20.16 -1.39
CA VAL A 264 0.88 19.85 -0.15
C VAL A 264 0.34 20.71 0.99
N ASN A 265 0.05 20.07 2.12
CA ASN A 265 -0.44 20.75 3.30
C ASN A 265 0.69 21.50 4.03
N MET A 266 0.66 22.83 3.98
CA MET A 266 1.70 23.68 4.56
C MET A 266 1.70 23.72 6.08
N ASN A 267 0.62 23.26 6.75
CA ASN A 267 0.58 23.16 8.20
C ASN A 267 1.33 21.93 8.74
N THR A 268 1.49 20.88 7.93
CA THR A 268 2.07 19.59 8.35
C THR A 268 3.36 19.23 7.60
N ALA A 269 3.61 19.81 6.42
CA ALA A 269 4.79 19.53 5.58
C ALA A 269 6.13 19.82 6.27
N SER A 270 7.18 19.07 5.96
CA SER A 270 8.52 19.35 6.51
C SER A 270 9.15 20.59 5.86
N ALA A 271 10.18 21.17 6.50
CA ALA A 271 10.88 22.33 5.95
C ALA A 271 11.52 22.04 4.58
N GLU A 272 12.02 20.82 4.38
CA GLU A 272 12.62 20.36 3.13
C GLU A 272 11.60 20.31 2.00
N VAL A 273 10.39 19.81 2.27
CA VAL A 273 9.29 19.77 1.29
C VAL A 273 8.83 21.18 0.95
N ILE A 274 8.71 22.07 1.94
CA ILE A 274 8.32 23.47 1.72
C ILE A 274 9.37 24.20 0.86
N ALA A 275 10.66 24.08 1.18
CA ALA A 275 11.75 24.67 0.40
C ALA A 275 11.83 24.11 -1.02
N ALA A 276 11.48 22.84 -1.20
CA ALA A 276 11.43 22.19 -2.49
C ALA A 276 10.26 22.66 -3.36
N ILE A 277 9.10 23.01 -2.79
CA ILE A 277 7.94 23.47 -3.55
C ILE A 277 8.07 24.95 -3.87
N VAL A 278 8.36 25.78 -2.87
CA VAL A 278 8.43 27.24 -3.04
C VAL A 278 9.71 27.64 -3.75
N THR A 279 9.60 28.17 -4.97
CA THR A 279 10.75 28.56 -5.80
C THR A 279 11.62 29.62 -5.11
N GLY A 280 12.93 29.41 -5.11
CA GLY A 280 13.89 30.35 -4.52
C GLY A 280 13.94 30.40 -2.98
N MET A 281 13.19 29.55 -2.28
CA MET A 281 13.22 29.50 -0.82
C MET A 281 14.46 28.73 -0.31
N SER A 282 15.15 29.28 0.69
CA SER A 282 16.22 28.58 1.41
C SER A 282 15.66 27.64 2.48
N LEU A 283 16.43 26.61 2.84
CA LEU A 283 16.06 25.69 3.93
C LEU A 283 15.90 26.43 5.27
N SER A 284 16.73 27.45 5.54
CA SER A 284 16.65 28.24 6.78
C SER A 284 15.35 29.04 6.87
N SER A 285 14.91 29.65 5.76
CA SER A 285 13.62 30.35 5.71
C SER A 285 12.45 29.38 5.88
N ALA A 286 12.52 28.20 5.28
CA ALA A 286 11.51 27.15 5.47
C ALA A 286 11.45 26.66 6.93
N GLN A 287 12.60 26.49 7.59
CA GLN A 287 12.65 26.14 9.02
C GLN A 287 12.03 27.21 9.91
N ALA A 288 12.29 28.49 9.64
CA ALA A 288 11.67 29.60 10.36
C ALA A 288 10.13 29.61 10.18
N LEU A 289 9.67 29.26 8.97
CA LEU A 289 8.25 29.13 8.63
C LEU A 289 7.58 27.98 9.39
N VAL A 290 8.27 26.83 9.48
CA VAL A 290 7.85 25.66 10.28
C VAL A 290 7.79 25.99 11.78
N ALA A 291 8.80 26.68 12.32
CA ALA A 291 8.80 27.07 13.73
C ALA A 291 7.66 28.05 14.05
N ARG A 292 7.36 28.99 13.15
CA ARG A 292 6.25 29.94 13.33
C ARG A 292 4.90 29.24 13.38
N ARG A 293 4.65 28.27 12.49
CA ARG A 293 3.35 27.58 12.42
C ARG A 293 3.03 26.70 13.61
N GLU A 294 4.03 26.30 14.41
CA GLU A 294 3.79 25.58 15.68
C GLU A 294 2.98 26.43 16.67
N THR A 295 3.12 27.75 16.59
CA THR A 295 2.35 28.70 17.41
C THR A 295 1.12 29.24 16.69
N VAL A 296 1.26 29.57 15.39
CA VAL A 296 0.19 30.17 14.57
C VAL A 296 0.10 29.43 13.24
N PHE A 297 -0.79 28.44 13.17
CA PHE A 297 -1.06 27.69 11.94
C PHE A 297 -1.78 28.54 10.89
N PHE A 298 -1.64 28.15 9.62
CA PHE A 298 -2.27 28.82 8.48
C PHE A 298 -3.73 28.40 8.37
N ARG A 299 -4.63 29.37 8.19
CA ARG A 299 -6.07 29.10 8.06
C ARG A 299 -6.52 29.07 6.60
N ASN A 300 -5.76 29.70 5.73
CA ASN A 300 -6.05 29.81 4.31
C ASN A 300 -4.75 30.03 3.51
N ILE A 301 -4.87 29.97 2.19
CA ILE A 301 -3.74 30.18 1.27
C ILE A 301 -3.18 31.61 1.35
N GLY A 302 -4.01 32.60 1.66
CA GLY A 302 -3.58 33.99 1.85
C GLY A 302 -2.63 34.17 3.05
N ASP A 303 -2.85 33.44 4.14
CA ASP A 303 -1.94 33.45 5.29
C ASP A 303 -0.57 32.87 4.91
N ILE A 304 -0.56 31.85 4.04
CA ILE A 304 0.66 31.24 3.52
C ILE A 304 1.40 32.28 2.67
N THR A 305 0.74 32.90 1.68
CA THR A 305 1.40 33.88 0.80
C THR A 305 1.96 35.08 1.58
N LEU A 306 1.24 35.57 2.59
CA LEU A 306 1.73 36.62 3.47
C LEU A 306 2.97 36.18 4.26
N ALA A 307 2.98 34.95 4.77
CA ALA A 307 4.13 34.41 5.48
C ALA A 307 5.35 34.20 4.56
N LEU A 308 5.12 33.80 3.31
CA LEU A 308 6.15 33.67 2.27
C LEU A 308 6.77 35.02 1.90
N GLN A 309 5.95 36.08 1.78
CA GLN A 309 6.42 37.45 1.56
C GLN A 309 7.30 37.94 2.71
N ALA A 310 6.85 37.70 3.95
CA ALA A 310 7.61 38.07 5.15
C ALA A 310 8.97 37.33 5.23
N ALA A 311 9.05 36.12 4.68
CA ALA A 311 10.30 35.35 4.58
C ALA A 311 11.23 35.81 3.44
N GLY A 312 10.89 36.90 2.73
CA GLY A 312 11.70 37.46 1.64
C GLY A 312 11.57 36.73 0.31
N THR A 313 10.57 35.87 0.15
CA THR A 313 10.33 35.15 -1.11
C THR A 313 9.49 36.02 -2.05
N GLN A 314 9.88 36.12 -3.31
CA GLN A 314 9.08 36.82 -4.32
C GLN A 314 7.80 36.03 -4.59
N THR A 315 6.65 36.48 -4.05
CA THR A 315 5.35 35.81 -4.19
C THR A 315 4.89 35.61 -5.64
N ALA A 316 5.42 36.38 -6.59
CA ALA A 316 5.14 36.20 -8.01
C ALA A 316 5.68 34.86 -8.57
N ALA A 317 6.56 34.17 -7.83
CA ALA A 317 7.18 32.92 -8.24
C ALA A 317 6.57 31.67 -7.57
N ALA A 318 5.63 31.82 -6.63
CA ALA A 318 5.04 30.70 -5.91
C ALA A 318 3.68 30.33 -6.51
N ASP A 319 3.59 29.17 -7.17
CA ASP A 319 2.31 28.64 -7.62
C ASP A 319 1.45 28.21 -6.41
N THR A 320 0.36 28.95 -6.20
CA THR A 320 -0.61 28.68 -5.13
C THR A 320 -1.35 27.36 -5.31
N SER A 321 -1.36 26.78 -6.53
CA SER A 321 -2.03 25.50 -6.79
C SER A 321 -1.34 24.30 -6.11
N LEU A 322 -0.07 24.47 -5.75
CA LEU A 322 0.76 23.44 -5.14
C LEU A 322 0.58 23.34 -3.62
N MET A 323 -0.11 24.30 -3.01
CA MET A 323 -0.16 24.50 -1.58
C MET A 323 -1.59 24.49 -1.07
N ASP A 324 -1.81 23.85 0.07
CA ASP A 324 -3.10 23.81 0.73
C ASP A 324 -2.92 23.86 2.26
N VAL A 325 -4.01 24.09 2.99
CA VAL A 325 -4.10 24.04 4.45
C VAL A 325 -4.92 22.86 4.95
N THR A 326 -5.60 22.15 4.04
CA THR A 326 -6.39 20.95 4.35
C THR A 326 -5.72 19.68 3.83
N THR A 327 -6.14 18.53 4.36
CA THR A 327 -5.74 17.22 3.85
C THR A 327 -6.93 16.28 3.75
N SER A 328 -6.89 15.48 2.69
CA SER A 328 -7.83 14.41 2.36
C SER A 328 -7.20 13.03 2.52
N TYR A 329 -5.87 12.91 2.61
CA TYR A 329 -5.20 11.60 2.70
C TYR A 329 -4.38 11.48 3.98
N PHE A 330 -4.61 10.40 4.71
CA PHE A 330 -3.93 10.09 5.97
C PHE A 330 -3.29 8.71 5.92
N LEU A 331 -2.07 8.59 6.43
CA LEU A 331 -1.40 7.32 6.68
C LEU A 331 -1.61 6.92 8.13
N VAL A 332 -2.29 5.82 8.37
CA VAL A 332 -2.52 5.26 9.69
C VAL A 332 -1.52 4.12 9.89
N HIS A 333 -0.57 4.32 10.78
CA HIS A 333 0.37 3.29 11.24
C HIS A 333 -0.20 2.65 12.50
N GLY A 334 -0.55 1.38 12.43
CA GLY A 334 -1.06 0.61 13.56
C GLY A 334 -0.21 -0.62 13.82
N ARG A 335 0.15 -0.83 15.08
CA ARG A 335 0.80 -2.05 15.57
C ARG A 335 -0.11 -2.70 16.59
N VAL A 336 -0.48 -3.95 16.34
CA VAL A 336 -1.27 -4.78 17.25
C VAL A 336 -0.43 -5.96 17.71
N GLN A 337 -0.24 -6.08 19.01
CA GLN A 337 0.35 -7.25 19.62
C GLN A 337 -0.73 -8.02 20.38
N HIS A 338 -1.02 -9.24 19.96
CA HIS A 338 -1.95 -10.15 20.63
C HIS A 338 -1.21 -11.42 21.03
N GLU A 339 -0.92 -11.56 22.32
CA GLU A 339 -0.06 -12.63 22.84
C GLU A 339 1.31 -12.67 22.11
N ARG A 340 1.54 -13.72 21.31
CA ARG A 340 2.73 -13.94 20.47
C ARG A 340 2.58 -13.47 19.02
N ALA A 341 1.39 -13.05 18.60
CA ALA A 341 1.17 -12.52 17.27
C ALA A 341 1.40 -11.00 17.28
N GLU A 342 2.26 -10.54 16.38
CA GLU A 342 2.47 -9.12 16.11
C GLU A 342 2.01 -8.82 14.68
N LEU A 343 1.32 -7.71 14.50
CA LEU A 343 0.82 -7.25 13.22
C LEU A 343 1.11 -5.76 13.08
N ASP A 344 1.99 -5.44 12.15
CA ASP A 344 2.29 -4.07 11.72
C ASP A 344 1.56 -3.76 10.42
N ARG A 345 0.70 -2.73 10.47
CA ARG A 345 -0.17 -2.37 9.37
C ARG A 345 -0.11 -0.88 9.11
N THR A 346 0.17 -0.51 7.87
CA THR A 346 0.04 0.86 7.37
C THR A 346 -1.15 0.94 6.43
N THR A 347 -2.09 1.82 6.74
CA THR A 347 -3.31 2.01 5.94
C THR A 347 -3.39 3.44 5.41
N LEU A 348 -3.57 3.59 4.10
CA LEU A 348 -3.91 4.85 3.47
C LEU A 348 -5.43 5.04 3.54
N VAL A 349 -5.86 6.07 4.25
CA VAL A 349 -7.26 6.48 4.39
C VAL A 349 -7.48 7.74 3.58
N TYR A 350 -8.57 7.77 2.83
CA TYR A 350 -9.08 8.98 2.18
C TYR A 350 -10.27 9.51 2.96
N ARG A 351 -10.27 10.81 3.24
CA ARG A 351 -11.35 11.59 3.81
C ARG A 351 -11.83 12.59 2.75
N ASP A 352 -13.10 12.52 2.42
CA ASP A 352 -13.71 13.47 1.50
C ASP A 352 -13.79 14.87 2.14
N ALA A 353 -13.39 15.90 1.40
CA ALA A 353 -13.28 17.26 1.93
C ALA A 353 -14.64 17.94 2.18
N LEU A 354 -15.72 17.45 1.57
CA LEU A 354 -17.05 18.06 1.65
C LEU A 354 -17.98 17.29 2.59
N THR A 355 -17.96 15.97 2.50
CA THR A 355 -18.85 15.07 3.24
C THR A 355 -18.19 14.49 4.49
N HIS A 356 -16.88 14.68 4.64
CA HIS A 356 -16.04 14.12 5.71
C HIS A 356 -16.11 12.59 5.81
N THR A 357 -16.63 11.93 4.77
CA THR A 357 -16.71 10.47 4.72
C THR A 357 -15.31 9.89 4.55
N THR A 358 -15.04 8.79 5.25
CA THR A 358 -13.73 8.14 5.21
C THR A 358 -13.81 6.79 4.51
N ARG A 359 -12.87 6.52 3.60
CA ARG A 359 -12.71 5.24 2.91
C ARG A 359 -11.28 4.75 2.98
N ILE A 360 -11.10 3.44 2.97
CA ILE A 360 -9.78 2.81 2.91
C ILE A 360 -9.35 2.76 1.45
N VAL A 361 -8.16 3.28 1.15
CA VAL A 361 -7.59 3.29 -0.20
C VAL A 361 -6.65 2.12 -0.40
N ARG A 362 -5.76 1.89 0.57
CA ARG A 362 -4.74 0.84 0.50
C ARG A 362 -4.40 0.37 1.91
N VAL A 363 -4.18 -0.94 2.06
CA VAL A 363 -3.66 -1.55 3.28
C VAL A 363 -2.34 -2.25 2.93
N SER A 364 -1.33 -2.08 3.78
CA SER A 364 -0.02 -2.70 3.63
C SER A 364 0.37 -3.32 4.97
N ASP A 365 0.54 -4.63 4.98
CA ASP A 365 1.04 -5.34 6.16
C ASP A 365 2.56 -5.46 6.02
N GLN A 366 3.28 -5.09 7.07
CA GLN A 366 4.70 -5.38 7.20
C GLN A 366 4.80 -6.67 8.03
N LEU A 367 5.27 -7.73 7.40
CA LEU A 367 5.45 -9.06 8.01
C LEU A 367 6.87 -9.23 8.53
#